data_AF-M5PF14-F1
#
_entry.id   AF-M5PF14-F1
#
_cell.length_a   1.000
_cell.length_b   1.000
_cell.length_c   1.000
_cell.angle_alpha   90.00
_cell.angle_beta   90.00
_cell.angle_gamma   90.00
#
_symmetry.space_group_name_H-M   'P 1'
#
loop_
_entity.id
_entity.type
_entity.pdbx_description
1 polymer ?
#
loop_
_entity_poly.entity_id
_entity_poly.type
_entity_poly.pdbx_seq_one_letter_code
_entity_poly.pdbx_strand_id
1 'polypeptide(L)'
;MYVEFQYHFILLALLFMVTAYAVGVKKQVWMLRGFQQSRIRDKDKLAVTAGYFFLNSGFFLLLNGLVHIPYQESFTPSAIIAYGVCTIIYVQKTLVD
;
A
#
# COMPACT_ATOMS: atom_id res chain seq x y z
N MET A 1 -20.92 15.89 0.71
CA MET A 1 -19.48 15.90 0.43
C MET A 1 -18.98 17.26 0.86
N TYR A 2 -18.22 17.30 1.95
CA TYR A 2 -17.63 18.54 2.47
C TYR A 2 -16.12 18.33 2.59
N VAL A 3 -15.35 19.39 2.43
CA VAL A 3 -13.89 19.36 2.56
C VAL A 3 -13.58 19.49 4.04
N GLU A 4 -13.22 18.39 4.68
CA GLU A 4 -12.74 18.37 6.06
C GLU A 4 -11.34 17.77 6.06
N PHE A 5 -10.38 18.51 6.62
CA PHE A 5 -8.98 18.07 6.66
C PHE A 5 -8.80 17.06 7.78
N GLN A 6 -8.96 15.78 7.45
CA GLN A 6 -8.71 14.72 8.40
C GLN A 6 -7.21 14.44 8.45
N TYR A 7 -6.51 15.16 9.34
CA TYR A 7 -5.06 15.07 9.52
C TYR A 7 -4.54 13.64 9.70
N HIS A 8 -5.34 12.75 10.27
CA HIS A 8 -4.99 11.34 10.49
C HIS A 8 -4.83 10.59 9.16
N PHE A 9 -5.76 10.77 8.22
CA PHE A 9 -5.68 10.16 6.88
C PHE A 9 -4.54 10.75 6.06
N ILE A 10 -4.28 12.05 6.18
CA ILE A 10 -3.17 12.72 5.51
C ILE A 10 -1.82 12.22 6.04
N LEU A 11 -1.67 12.10 7.36
CA LEU A 11 -0.47 11.52 7.98
C LEU A 11 -0.24 10.07 7.54
N LEU A 12 -1.31 9.26 7.52
CA LEU A 12 -1.23 7.87 7.10
C LEU A 12 -0.90 7.74 5.60
N ALA A 13 -1.47 8.61 4.75
CA ALA A 13 -1.15 8.71 3.33
C ALA A 13 0.33 9.01 3.11
N LEU A 14 0.87 9.99 3.84
CA LEU A 14 2.27 10.41 3.75
C LEU A 14 3.19 9.26 4.18
N LEU A 15 2.85 8.56 5.26
CA LEU A 15 3.56 7.37 5.72
C LEU A 15 3.55 6.26 4.66
N PHE A 16 2.40 5.99 4.04
CA PHE A 16 2.27 5.03 2.94
C PHE A 16 3.09 5.43 1.72
N MET A 17 3.11 6.70 1.33
CA MET A 17 3.91 7.18 0.20
C MET A 17 5.42 7.08 0.46
N VAL A 18 5.88 7.43 1.68
CA VAL A 18 7.28 7.25 2.08
C VAL A 18 7.67 5.77 2.03
N THR A 19 6.79 4.90 2.52
CA THR A 19 7.01 3.44 2.47
C THR A 19 7.03 2.94 1.02
N ALA A 20 6.14 3.44 0.17
CA ALA A 20 6.13 3.12 -1.26
C ALA A 20 7.44 3.52 -1.95
N TYR A 21 7.97 4.69 -1.62
CA TYR A 21 9.25 5.17 -2.15
C TYR A 21 10.42 4.32 -1.64
N ALA A 22 10.46 3.99 -0.35
CA ALA A 22 11.49 3.14 0.24
C ALA A 22 11.50 1.73 -0.36
N VAL A 23 10.33 1.14 -0.54
CA VAL A 23 10.17 -0.22 -1.07
C VAL A 23 10.34 -0.26 -2.59
N GLY A 24 9.66 0.61 -3.34
CA GLY A 24 9.66 0.60 -4.80
C GLY A 24 10.91 1.21 -5.43
N VAL A 25 11.40 2.34 -4.90
CA VAL A 25 12.54 3.07 -5.49
C VAL A 25 13.85 2.65 -4.84
N LYS A 26 13.93 2.70 -3.50
CA LYS A 26 15.15 2.25 -2.80
C LYS A 26 15.29 0.74 -2.72
N LYS A 27 14.31 -0.02 -3.24
CA LYS A 27 14.30 -1.49 -3.23
C LYS A 27 14.62 -2.05 -1.85
N GLN A 28 14.12 -1.42 -0.77
CA GLN A 28 14.34 -1.90 0.60
C GLN A 28 13.48 -3.14 0.87
N VAL A 29 13.90 -4.26 0.30
CA VAL A 29 13.24 -5.56 0.44
C VAL A 29 13.22 -6.10 1.87
N TRP A 30 14.04 -5.55 2.78
CA TRP A 30 13.99 -5.91 4.20
C TRP A 30 12.62 -5.62 4.84
N MET A 31 11.91 -4.58 4.41
CA MET A 31 10.54 -4.30 4.84
C MET A 31 9.52 -5.32 4.32
N LEU A 32 9.87 -6.05 3.27
CA LEU A 32 9.02 -7.06 2.62
C LEU A 32 9.28 -8.47 3.15
N ARG A 33 9.99 -8.62 4.29
CA ARG A 33 10.19 -9.93 4.93
C ARG A 33 8.87 -10.66 5.23
N GLY A 34 7.79 -9.92 5.48
CA GLY A 34 6.45 -10.47 5.68
C GLY A 34 5.85 -11.15 4.42
N PHE A 35 6.35 -10.85 3.22
CA PHE A 35 5.90 -11.44 1.96
C PHE A 35 6.57 -12.78 1.64
N GLN A 36 7.27 -13.42 2.60
CA GLN A 36 8.07 -14.62 2.35
C GLN A 36 9.05 -14.45 1.18
N GLN A 37 9.75 -13.31 1.17
CA GLN A 37 10.73 -12.96 0.14
C GLN A 37 11.78 -14.06 -0.13
N SER A 38 12.05 -14.95 0.84
CA SER A 38 12.97 -16.08 0.65
C SER A 38 12.54 -17.07 -0.43
N ARG A 39 11.23 -17.20 -0.72
CA ARG A 39 10.70 -18.07 -1.79
C ARG A 39 10.51 -17.36 -3.13
N ILE A 40 10.71 -16.05 -3.18
CA ILE A 40 10.43 -15.24 -4.36
C ILE A 40 11.68 -15.15 -5.22
N ARG A 41 11.58 -15.60 -6.48
CA ARG A 41 12.68 -15.59 -7.45
C ARG A 41 13.07 -14.16 -7.83
N ASP A 42 12.08 -13.35 -8.21
CA ASP A 42 12.27 -11.96 -8.64
C ASP A 42 11.97 -10.95 -7.52
N LYS A 43 12.96 -10.74 -6.64
CA LYS A 43 12.88 -9.77 -5.53
C LYS A 43 12.66 -8.33 -6.00
N ASP A 44 13.16 -7.99 -7.17
CA ASP A 44 12.96 -6.68 -7.80
C ASP A 44 11.51 -6.46 -8.23
N LYS A 45 10.88 -7.46 -8.85
CA LYS A 45 9.46 -7.38 -9.21
C LYS A 45 8.57 -7.29 -7.98
N LEU A 46 8.90 -8.03 -6.91
CA LEU A 46 8.21 -7.90 -5.62
C LEU A 46 8.28 -6.45 -5.11
N ALA A 47 9.48 -5.86 -5.08
CA ALA A 47 9.68 -4.49 -4.61
C ALA A 47 8.86 -3.48 -5.43
N VAL A 48 8.86 -3.62 -6.75
CA VAL A 48 8.08 -2.76 -7.65
C VAL A 48 6.58 -2.94 -7.43
N THR A 49 6.07 -4.17 -7.39
CA THR A 49 4.64 -4.46 -7.18
C THR A 49 4.15 -3.98 -5.82
N ALA A 50 4.90 -4.26 -4.75
CA ALA A 50 4.57 -3.77 -3.42
C ALA A 50 4.66 -2.24 -3.33
N GLY A 51 5.65 -1.64 -3.97
CA GLY A 51 5.77 -0.18 -4.09
C GLY A 51 4.55 0.44 -4.76
N TYR A 52 4.08 -0.11 -5.89
CA TYR A 52 2.85 0.34 -6.55
C TYR A 52 1.61 0.18 -5.67
N PHE A 53 1.50 -0.92 -4.92
CA PHE A 53 0.43 -1.13 -3.96
C PHE A 53 0.39 -0.02 -2.88
N PHE A 54 1.54 0.26 -2.25
CA PHE A 54 1.65 1.29 -1.23
C PHE A 54 1.40 2.69 -1.79
N LEU A 55 1.86 2.95 -3.03
CA LEU A 55 1.66 4.23 -3.70
C LEU A 55 0.19 4.47 -4.04
N ASN A 56 -0.49 3.49 -4.64
CA ASN A 56 -1.92 3.58 -4.95
C ASN A 56 -2.75 3.75 -3.68
N SER A 57 -2.44 2.96 -2.64
CA SER A 57 -3.14 3.05 -1.35
C SER A 57 -2.92 4.42 -0.70
N GLY A 58 -1.68 4.91 -0.65
CA GLY A 58 -1.35 6.23 -0.11
C GLY A 58 -2.02 7.37 -0.88
N PHE A 59 -2.08 7.28 -2.21
CA PHE A 59 -2.78 8.26 -3.04
C PHE A 59 -4.29 8.27 -2.77
N PHE A 60 -4.92 7.08 -2.67
CA PHE A 60 -6.31 6.96 -2.27
C PHE A 60 -6.56 7.56 -0.89
N LEU A 61 -5.72 7.25 0.10
CA LEU A 61 -5.80 7.82 1.45
C LEU A 61 -5.69 9.35 1.45
N LEU A 62 -4.84 9.91 0.59
CA LEU A 62 -4.66 11.36 0.46
C LEU A 62 -5.94 12.01 -0.07
N LEU A 63 -6.52 11.47 -1.14
CA LEU A 63 -7.80 11.93 -1.69
C LEU A 63 -8.92 11.85 -0.65
N ASN A 64 -8.99 10.73 0.06
CA ASN A 64 -9.93 10.47 1.14
C ASN A 64 -9.74 11.41 2.35
N GLY A 65 -8.51 11.89 2.60
CA GLY A 65 -8.21 12.87 3.65
C GLY A 65 -8.55 14.32 3.29
N LEU A 66 -8.70 14.62 2.00
CA LEU A 66 -9.15 15.93 1.49
C LEU A 66 -10.66 16.00 1.30
N VAL A 67 -11.29 14.88 0.95
CA VAL A 67 -12.71 14.78 0.67
C VAL A 67 -13.37 13.84 1.67
N HIS A 68 -14.28 14.37 2.50
CA HIS A 68 -15.08 13.53 3.38
C HIS A 68 -16.25 12.91 2.60
N ILE A 69 -16.21 11.57 2.43
CA ILE A 69 -17.32 10.77 1.94
C ILE A 69 -17.93 10.02 3.15
N PRO A 70 -19.27 10.06 3.33
CA PRO A 70 -19.92 9.32 4.40
C PRO A 70 -19.64 7.80 4.28
N TYR A 71 -19.51 7.10 5.42
CA TYR A 71 -19.15 5.67 5.55
C TYR A 71 -17.72 5.26 5.15
N GLN A 72 -16.91 6.20 4.66
CA GLN A 72 -15.55 5.94 4.20
C GLN A 72 -14.61 5.50 5.34
N GLU A 73 -14.84 5.95 6.57
CA GLU A 73 -13.99 5.64 7.73
C GLU A 73 -13.98 4.15 8.08
N SER A 74 -15.10 3.44 7.91
CA SER A 74 -15.15 1.98 8.08
C SER A 74 -14.72 1.20 6.83
N PHE A 75 -15.02 1.73 5.64
CA PHE A 75 -14.75 1.02 4.39
C PHE A 75 -13.27 1.07 3.97
N THR A 76 -12.62 2.23 4.12
CA THR A 76 -11.27 2.48 3.60
C THR A 76 -10.21 1.54 4.21
N PRO A 77 -10.15 1.34 5.55
CA PRO A 77 -9.18 0.41 6.13
C PRO A 77 -9.39 -1.02 5.64
N SER A 78 -10.65 -1.45 5.57
CA SER A 78 -11.03 -2.79 5.08
C SER A 78 -10.61 -3.01 3.63
N ALA A 79 -10.83 -2.00 2.77
CA ALA A 79 -10.44 -2.04 1.37
C ALA A 79 -8.92 -2.11 1.18
N ILE A 80 -8.15 -1.34 1.96
CA ILE A 80 -6.67 -1.37 1.91
C ILE A 80 -6.14 -2.74 2.36
N ILE A 81 -6.69 -3.31 3.42
CA ILE A 81 -6.32 -4.65 3.89
C ILE A 81 -6.63 -5.69 2.81
N ALA A 82 -7.83 -5.67 2.24
CA ALA A 82 -8.22 -6.59 1.17
C ALA A 82 -7.29 -6.46 -0.05
N TYR A 83 -6.98 -5.23 -0.48
CA TYR A 83 -6.05 -4.96 -1.57
C TYR A 83 -4.63 -5.45 -1.25
N GLY A 84 -4.20 -5.33 0.00
CA GLY A 84 -2.89 -5.81 0.48
C GLY A 84 -2.80 -7.33 0.44
N VAL A 85 -3.83 -8.02 0.93
CA VAL A 85 -3.93 -9.48 0.87
C VAL A 85 -3.95 -9.97 -0.59
N CYS A 86 -4.73 -9.34 -1.47
CA CYS A 86 -4.73 -9.66 -2.90
C CYS A 86 -3.33 -9.47 -3.52
N THR A 87 -2.61 -8.41 -3.16
CA THR A 87 -1.25 -8.16 -3.64
C THR A 87 -0.27 -9.23 -3.15
N ILE A 88 -0.37 -9.65 -1.89
CA ILE A 88 0.43 -10.76 -1.34
C ILE A 88 0.15 -12.05 -2.11
N ILE A 89 -1.12 -12.40 -2.32
CA ILE A 89 -1.50 -13.62 -3.05
C ILE A 89 -1.02 -13.57 -4.51
N TYR A 90 -1.18 -12.43 -5.18
CA TYR A 90 -0.71 -12.23 -6.56
C TYR A 90 0.81 -12.41 -6.65
N VAL A 91 1.56 -11.73 -5.78
CA VAL A 91 3.01 -11.86 -5.67
C VAL A 91 3.41 -13.31 -5.43
N GLN A 92 2.74 -14.01 -4.52
CA GLN A 92 3.05 -15.41 -4.24
C GLN A 92 2.76 -16.28 -5.48
N LYS A 93 1.57 -16.19 -6.09
CA LYS A 93 1.24 -17.01 -7.26
C LYS A 93 2.08 -16.72 -8.51
N THR A 94 2.52 -15.48 -8.69
CA THR A 94 3.20 -15.05 -9.91
C THR A 94 4.72 -15.03 -9.79
N LEU A 95 5.27 -14.82 -8.59
CA LEU A 95 6.71 -14.65 -8.37
C LEU A 95 7.36 -15.76 -7.52
N VAL A 96 6.56 -16.64 -6.90
CA VAL A 96 7.04 -17.90 -6.30
C VAL A 96 6.92 -18.98 -7.37
N ASP A 97 8.00 -19.73 -7.60
CA ASP A 97 7.97 -20.98 -8.38
C ASP A 97 7.27 -22.10 -7.59
#